data_AF-A0A4U9YE87-F1
#
_entry.id   AF-A0A4U9YE87-F1
#
_cell.length_a   1.000
_cell.length_b   1.000
_cell.length_c   1.000
_cell.angle_alpha   90.00
_cell.angle_beta   90.00
_cell.angle_gamma   90.00
#
_symmetry.space_group_name_H-M   'P 1'
#
loop_
_entity.id
_entity.type
_entity.pdbx_description
1 polymer ?
#
loop_
_entity_poly.entity_id
_entity_poly.type
_entity_poly.pdbx_seq_one_letter_code
_entity_poly.pdbx_strand_id
1 'polypeptide(L)'
;MIRSDLPYLKEQDLVNYPAVYVLIGGNKRYVGQAAGQSISLRLSQHFLKEDKAWVESVLFFARVDGKMSKADTDYLERRLIQDFQEKSDYEMMNLQAKYFH
;
A
#
# COMPACT_ATOMS: atom_id res chain seq x y z
N MET A 1 10.15 -5.06 -0.73
CA MET A 1 10.70 -4.91 -2.10
C MET A 1 11.12 -3.47 -2.30
N ILE A 2 12.22 -3.22 -3.01
CA ILE A 2 12.65 -1.88 -3.42
C ILE A 2 12.13 -1.56 -4.83
N ARG A 3 12.24 -0.30 -5.26
CA ARG A 3 11.70 0.16 -6.56
C ARG A 3 12.18 -0.68 -7.75
N SER A 4 13.44 -1.12 -7.73
CA SER A 4 14.04 -1.95 -8.78
C SER A 4 13.46 -3.36 -8.88
N ASP A 5 12.74 -3.83 -7.85
CA ASP A 5 12.12 -5.15 -7.83
C ASP A 5 10.76 -5.17 -8.53
N LEU A 6 10.24 -4.00 -8.94
CA LEU A 6 8.92 -3.88 -9.56
C LEU A 6 8.75 -4.69 -10.86
N PRO A 7 9.76 -4.79 -11.76
CA PRO A 7 9.67 -5.69 -12.91
C PRO A 7 9.46 -7.15 -12.48
N TYR A 8 10.21 -7.63 -11.49
CA TYR A 8 10.10 -9.00 -10.98
C TYR A 8 8.74 -9.27 -10.32
N LEU A 9 8.18 -8.28 -9.62
CA LEU A 9 6.84 -8.39 -9.07
C LEU A 9 5.82 -8.73 -10.17
N LYS A 10 5.90 -8.09 -11.35
CA LYS A 10 4.95 -8.31 -12.46
C LYS A 10 4.90 -9.76 -12.96
N GLU A 11 5.90 -10.56 -12.67
CA GLU A 11 6.01 -11.97 -13.07
C GLU A 11 5.30 -12.92 -12.08
N GLN A 12 4.83 -12.42 -10.94
CA GLN A 12 4.20 -13.22 -9.89
C GLN A 12 2.67 -13.20 -9.99
N ASP A 13 2.02 -14.35 -9.85
CA ASP A 13 0.54 -14.47 -9.89
C ASP A 13 -0.17 -13.59 -8.86
N LEU A 14 0.48 -13.43 -7.70
CA LEU A 14 0.02 -12.63 -6.56
C LEU A 14 -0.09 -11.12 -6.87
N VAL A 15 0.39 -10.66 -8.02
CA VAL A 15 0.15 -9.30 -8.50
C VAL A 15 -1.31 -9.02 -8.84
N ASN A 16 -2.04 -10.05 -9.26
CA ASN A 16 -3.43 -9.92 -9.67
C ASN A 16 -4.39 -10.04 -8.49
N TYR A 17 -3.88 -10.31 -7.28
CA TYR A 17 -4.71 -10.50 -6.10
C TYR A 17 -5.01 -9.16 -5.43
N PRO A 18 -6.20 -9.03 -4.83
CA PRO A 18 -6.47 -7.90 -3.97
C PRO A 18 -5.48 -7.88 -2.80
N ALA A 19 -4.94 -6.70 -2.51
CA ALA A 19 -3.82 -6.53 -1.59
C ALA A 19 -3.92 -5.22 -0.80
N VAL A 20 -3.29 -5.21 0.37
CA VAL A 20 -2.97 -3.99 1.12
C VAL A 20 -1.45 -3.83 1.13
N TYR A 21 -0.97 -2.60 1.00
CA TYR A 21 0.45 -2.30 0.93
C TYR A 21 0.82 -1.07 1.76
N VAL A 22 2.10 -1.01 2.12
CA VAL A 22 2.73 0.10 2.82
C VAL A 22 3.91 0.58 1.99
N LEU A 23 3.89 1.85 1.61
CA LEU A 23 5.06 2.55 1.07
C LEU A 23 5.90 3.06 2.24
N ILE A 24 7.20 2.81 2.18
CA ILE A 24 8.16 3.02 3.26
C ILE A 24 9.30 3.88 2.73
N GLY A 25 9.66 4.94 3.46
CA GLY A 25 10.88 5.69 3.23
C GLY A 25 11.23 6.57 4.42
N GLY A 26 12.42 6.41 4.98
CA GLY A 26 12.78 7.02 6.26
C GLY A 26 11.69 6.81 7.34
N ASN A 27 11.25 7.90 7.97
CA ASN A 27 10.17 7.89 8.97
C ASN A 27 8.74 7.99 8.37
N LYS A 28 8.61 8.06 7.05
CA LYS A 28 7.31 8.24 6.36
C LYS A 28 6.64 6.92 6.04
N ARG A 29 5.32 6.86 6.22
CA ARG A 29 4.50 5.68 5.88
C ARG A 29 3.27 6.09 5.09
N TYR A 30 2.94 5.34 4.05
CA TYR A 30 1.65 5.45 3.36
C TYR A 30 1.04 4.07 3.24
N VAL A 31 -0.17 3.88 3.73
CA VAL A 31 -0.93 2.65 3.54
C VAL A 31 -1.87 2.82 2.36
N GLY A 32 -1.98 1.81 1.52
CA GLY A 32 -2.97 1.80 0.46
C GLY A 32 -3.49 0.40 0.20
N GLN A 33 -4.58 0.32 -0.56
CA GLN A 33 -5.08 -0.95 -1.08
C GLN A 33 -5.09 -0.98 -2.62
N ALA A 34 -5.11 -2.21 -3.13
CA ALA A 34 -5.37 -2.55 -4.52
C ALA A 34 -6.51 -3.58 -4.54
N ALA A 35 -7.74 -3.10 -4.71
CA ALA A 35 -8.94 -3.93 -4.91
C ALA A 35 -9.59 -3.50 -6.23
N GLY A 36 -9.75 -4.42 -7.18
CA GLY A 36 -10.25 -4.11 -8.53
C GLY A 36 -9.19 -3.61 -9.52
N GLN A 37 -7.91 -3.56 -9.12
CA GLN A 37 -6.76 -3.36 -10.00
C GLN A 37 -5.56 -4.15 -9.46
N SER A 38 -4.57 -4.45 -10.31
CA SER A 38 -3.35 -5.14 -9.87
C SER A 38 -2.51 -4.25 -8.95
N ILE A 39 -1.82 -4.87 -7.99
CA ILE A 39 -0.88 -4.15 -7.12
C ILE A 39 0.27 -3.55 -7.93
N SER A 40 0.72 -4.21 -9.01
CA SER A 40 1.79 -3.70 -9.87
C SER A 40 1.41 -2.39 -10.56
N LEU A 41 0.17 -2.26 -11.05
CA LEU A 41 -0.36 -1.03 -11.63
C LEU A 41 -0.46 0.07 -10.57
N ARG A 42 -1.01 -0.27 -9.40
CA ARG A 42 -1.17 0.67 -8.29
C ARG A 42 0.16 1.24 -7.79
N LEU A 43 1.19 0.39 -7.66
CA LEU A 43 2.53 0.81 -7.26
C LEU A 43 3.22 1.63 -8.35
N SER A 44 3.06 1.23 -9.62
CA SER A 44 3.58 2.00 -10.77
C SER A 44 3.02 3.43 -10.78
N GLN A 45 1.70 3.59 -10.54
CA GLN A 45 1.07 4.91 -10.43
C GLN A 45 1.65 5.76 -9.29
N HIS A 46 1.97 5.18 -8.14
CA HIS A 46 2.62 5.92 -7.05
C HIS A 46 4.04 6.36 -7.41
N PHE A 47 4.84 5.47 -8.00
CA PHE A 47 6.23 5.78 -8.34
C PHE A 47 6.40 6.81 -9.47
N LEU A 48 5.33 7.11 -10.20
CA LEU A 48 5.29 8.19 -11.19
C LEU A 48 5.00 9.56 -10.58
N LYS A 49 4.56 9.64 -9.31
CA LYS A 49 4.23 10.91 -8.67
C LYS A 49 5.42 11.48 -7.91
N GLU A 50 5.69 12.77 -8.11
CA GLU A 50 6.78 13.48 -7.45
C GLU A 50 6.59 13.57 -5.92
N ASP A 51 5.35 13.69 -5.43
CA ASP A 51 5.02 13.70 -4.00
C ASP A 51 5.27 12.34 -3.30
N LYS A 52 5.66 11.32 -4.07
CA LYS A 52 6.07 9.99 -3.61
C LYS A 52 7.55 9.69 -3.86
N ALA A 53 8.37 10.69 -4.22
CA ALA A 53 9.81 10.51 -4.41
C ALA A 53 10.55 10.01 -3.16
N TRP A 54 9.96 10.17 -1.97
CA TRP A 54 10.50 9.68 -0.70
C TRP A 54 10.41 8.15 -0.52
N VAL A 55 9.69 7.44 -1.39
CA VAL A 55 9.46 6.00 -1.21
C VAL A 55 10.72 5.21 -1.60
N GLU A 56 11.26 4.49 -0.63
CA GLU A 56 12.46 3.66 -0.77
C GLU A 56 12.09 2.18 -0.99
N SER A 57 11.03 1.73 -0.31
CA SER A 57 10.58 0.35 -0.38
C SER A 57 9.07 0.21 -0.19
N VAL A 58 8.56 -0.97 -0.52
CA VAL A 58 7.16 -1.35 -0.40
C VAL A 58 7.06 -2.72 0.27
N LEU A 59 6.11 -2.83 1.19
CA LEU A 59 5.63 -4.09 1.73
C LEU A 59 4.18 -4.27 1.31
N PHE A 60 3.78 -5.45 0.84
CA PHE A 60 2.39 -5.73 0.50
C PHE A 60 1.98 -7.11 1.00
N PHE A 61 0.68 -7.22 1.27
CA PHE A 61 0.03 -8.41 1.79
C PHE A 61 -1.16 -8.73 0.90
N ALA A 62 -1.18 -9.94 0.38
CA ALA A 62 -2.31 -10.52 -0.33
C ALA A 62 -2.61 -11.88 0.28
N ARG A 63 -3.85 -12.35 0.14
CA ARG A 63 -4.16 -13.74 0.47
C ARG A 63 -3.63 -14.66 -0.63
N VAL A 64 -3.02 -15.77 -0.25
CA VAL A 64 -2.48 -16.77 -1.18
C VAL A 64 -3.54 -17.37 -2.09
N ASP A 65 -4.80 -17.40 -1.66
CA ASP A 65 -5.94 -17.87 -2.44
C ASP A 65 -6.56 -16.78 -3.33
N GLY A 66 -6.05 -15.55 -3.28
CA GLY A 66 -6.59 -14.39 -4.00
C GLY A 66 -7.97 -13.90 -3.54
N LYS A 67 -8.53 -14.47 -2.46
CA LYS A 67 -9.92 -14.21 -2.02
C LYS A 67 -10.02 -13.16 -0.93
N MET A 68 -9.30 -12.04 -1.07
CA MET A 68 -9.50 -10.88 -0.21
C MET A 68 -10.60 -10.00 -0.82
N SER A 69 -11.71 -9.81 -0.13
CA SER A 69 -12.80 -8.95 -0.60
C SER A 69 -12.42 -7.47 -0.49
N LYS A 70 -13.19 -6.59 -1.15
CA LYS A 70 -13.04 -5.14 -0.95
C LYS A 70 -13.25 -4.73 0.51
N ALA A 71 -14.19 -5.37 1.21
CA ALA A 71 -14.43 -5.09 2.62
C ALA A 71 -13.21 -5.46 3.49
N ASP A 72 -12.54 -6.57 3.17
CA ASP A 72 -11.31 -6.98 3.86
C ASP A 72 -10.18 -5.98 3.62
N THR A 73 -9.96 -5.55 2.37
CA THR A 73 -8.92 -4.56 2.05
C THR A 73 -9.22 -3.19 2.66
N ASP A 74 -10.48 -2.74 2.65
CA ASP A 74 -10.93 -1.50 3.31
C ASP A 74 -10.67 -1.56 4.83
N TYR A 75 -10.99 -2.69 5.47
CA TYR A 75 -10.78 -2.88 6.91
C TYR A 75 -9.29 -2.87 7.26
N LEU A 76 -8.48 -3.64 6.53
CA LEU A 76 -7.04 -3.77 6.78
C LEU A 76 -6.31 -2.44 6.52
N GLU A 77 -6.66 -1.70 5.46
CA GLU A 77 -6.12 -0.37 5.19
C GLU A 77 -6.39 0.58 6.37
N ARG A 78 -7.65 0.67 6.82
CA ARG A 78 -8.04 1.53 7.95
C ARG A 78 -7.34 1.10 9.24
N ARG A 79 -7.27 -0.20 9.52
CA ARG A 79 -6.67 -0.72 10.74
C ARG A 79 -5.17 -0.44 10.79
N LEU A 80 -4.44 -0.62 9.69
CA LEU A 80 -3.02 -0.31 9.63
C LEU A 80 -2.75 1.18 9.78
N ILE A 81 -3.56 2.05 9.17
CA ILE A 81 -3.45 3.50 9.35
C ILE A 81 -3.63 3.86 10.82
N GLN A 82 -4.69 3.35 11.46
CA GLN A 82 -4.95 3.58 12.87
C GLN A 82 -3.80 3.09 13.76
N ASP A 83 -3.33 1.86 13.53
CA ASP A 83 -2.24 1.29 14.33
C ASP A 83 -0.94 2.08 14.17
N PHE A 84 -0.60 2.57 12.97
CA PHE A 84 0.56 3.46 12.80
C PHE A 84 0.37 4.81 13.52
N GLN A 85 -0.83 5.39 13.48
CA GLN A 85 -1.11 6.64 14.18
C GLN A 85 -1.08 6.53 15.71
N GLU A 86 -1.53 5.40 16.25
CA GLU A 86 -1.67 5.20 17.70
C GLU A 86 -0.44 4.59 18.37
N LYS A 87 0.37 3.82 17.63
CA LYS A 87 1.40 2.93 18.21
C LYS A 87 2.81 3.20 17.70
N SER A 88 3.00 4.24 16.89
CA SER A 88 4.32 4.58 16.34
C SER A 88 4.46 6.08 16.12
N ASP A 89 5.71 6.53 15.96
CA ASP A 89 6.04 7.93 15.68
C ASP A 89 6.23 8.19 14.17
N TYR A 90 5.66 7.33 13.32
CA TYR A 90 5.79 7.47 11.87
C TYR A 90 4.99 8.67 11.35
N GLU A 91 5.59 9.39 10.39
CA GLU A 91 4.88 10.43 9.64
C GLU A 91 3.94 9.78 8.61
N MET A 92 2.65 9.81 8.88
CA MET A 92 1.64 9.25 7.99
C MET A 92 1.37 10.16 6.79
N MET A 93 1.67 9.65 5.61
CA MET A 93 1.55 10.33 4.30
C MET A 93 0.23 10.01 3.60
N ASN A 94 -0.67 9.25 4.23
CA ASN A 94 -2.06 9.16 3.81
C ASN A 94 -2.65 10.57 3.88
N LEU A 95 -3.14 11.11 2.75
CA LEU A 95 -3.83 12.39 2.75
C LEU A 95 -4.87 12.37 3.88
N GLN A 96 -4.83 13.36 4.77
CA GLN A 96 -5.89 13.56 5.75
C GLN A 96 -7.19 13.81 4.98
N ALA A 97 -7.89 12.75 4.60
CA ALA A 97 -9.30 12.83 4.34
C ALA A 97 -9.90 13.19 5.69
N LYS A 98 -10.15 14.49 5.90
CA LYS A 98 -11.04 14.97 6.95
C LYS A 98 -12.36 14.24 6.75
N TYR A 99 -12.54 13.11 7.41
CA TYR A 99 -13.83 12.49 7.57
C TYR A 99 -14.62 13.47 8.44
N PHE A 100 -15.45 14.30 7.79
CA PHE A 100 -16.46 15.08 8.48
C PHE A 100 -17.36 14.08 9.23
N HIS A 101 -17.51 14.32 10.53
CA HIS A 101 -18.43 13.62 11.42
C HIS A 101 -19.88 13.90 11.02
#